data_AF-A0A7J0E2S5-F1
#
_entry.id   AF-A0A7J0E2S5-F1
#
_cell.length_a   1.000
_cell.length_b   1.000
_cell.length_c   1.000
_cell.angle_alpha   90.00
_cell.angle_beta   90.00
_cell.angle_gamma   90.00
#
_symmetry.space_group_name_H-M   'P 1'
#
loop_
_entity.id
_entity.type
_entity.pdbx_description
1 polymer ?
#
loop_
_entity_poly.entity_id
_entity_poly.type
_entity_poly.pdbx_seq_one_letter_code
_entity_poly.pdbx_strand_id
1 'polypeptide(L)'
;MELAFLLRGIGAEVVWVTNQKPTELDEVVYSLEHKMLDRGVQAQGECFGRITIEAMAFQLPVLGTAAGGTMEIVVNGMNGSLHPAGKEGVTPLSENIVKFTTHVEQKLTMEKKGYERVKEIFLEAHMSHGIASVLKEVLRKSNSNT
;
A
#
# COMPACT_ATOMS: atom_id res chain seq x y z
N MET A 1 8.80 -14.98 -10.15
CA MET A 1 8.75 -16.14 -9.24
C MET A 1 10.14 -16.56 -8.74
N GLU A 2 11.18 -16.59 -9.59
CA GLU A 2 12.54 -17.03 -9.18
C GLU A 2 13.19 -16.22 -8.04
N LEU A 3 13.00 -14.90 -7.99
CA LEU A 3 13.58 -14.06 -6.92
C LEU A 3 13.04 -14.39 -5.52
N ALA A 4 11.76 -14.79 -5.42
CA ALA A 4 11.16 -15.20 -4.14
C ALA A 4 11.82 -16.47 -3.58
N PHE A 5 12.17 -17.41 -4.48
CA PHE A 5 12.85 -18.65 -4.10
C PHE A 5 14.28 -18.38 -3.65
N LEU A 6 15.00 -17.48 -4.33
CA LEU A 6 16.36 -17.08 -3.93
C LEU A 6 16.37 -16.42 -2.56
N LEU A 7 15.42 -15.51 -2.29
CA LEU A 7 15.32 -14.82 -1.01
C LEU A 7 14.92 -15.78 0.13
N ARG A 8 14.00 -16.71 -0.11
CA ARG A 8 13.68 -17.76 0.87
C ARG A 8 14.86 -18.69 1.13
N GLY A 9 15.69 -18.95 0.11
CA GLY A 9 16.91 -19.76 0.23
C GLY A 9 17.96 -19.19 1.19
N ILE A 10 17.94 -17.88 1.44
CA ILE A 10 18.80 -17.20 2.43
C ILE A 10 18.08 -16.94 3.76
N GLY A 11 16.92 -17.55 3.99
CA GLY A 11 16.16 -17.42 5.23
C GLY A 11 15.26 -16.18 5.32
N ALA A 12 15.06 -15.43 4.22
CA ALA A 12 14.13 -14.29 4.24
C ALA A 12 12.68 -14.75 4.10
N GLU A 13 11.81 -14.27 4.99
CA GLU A 13 10.37 -14.45 4.86
C GLU A 13 9.83 -13.45 3.81
N VAL A 14 9.33 -13.98 2.69
CA VAL A 14 8.86 -13.17 1.56
C VAL A 14 7.46 -13.59 1.15
N VAL A 15 6.54 -12.62 1.16
CA VAL A 15 5.16 -12.74 0.66
C VAL A 15 4.99 -11.79 -0.51
N TRP A 16 4.66 -12.33 -1.69
CA TRP A 16 4.37 -11.53 -2.88
C TRP A 16 2.86 -11.44 -3.06
N VAL A 17 2.36 -10.22 -3.20
CA VAL A 17 0.99 -9.96 -3.64
C VAL A 17 1.08 -9.13 -4.91
N THR A 18 0.72 -9.73 -6.05
CA THR A 18 0.79 -9.06 -7.35
C THR A 18 -0.59 -8.94 -7.95
N ASN A 19 -0.96 -7.74 -8.41
CA ASN A 19 -2.09 -7.57 -9.31
C ASN A 19 -1.60 -7.86 -10.75
N GLN A 20 -1.90 -9.05 -11.28
CA GLN A 20 -1.51 -9.39 -12.64
C GLN A 20 -2.53 -8.81 -13.63
N LYS A 21 -2.10 -7.86 -14.45
CA LYS A 21 -2.90 -7.45 -15.62
C LYS A 21 -2.69 -8.45 -16.76
N PRO A 22 -3.75 -8.81 -17.51
CA PRO A 22 -3.61 -9.61 -18.73
C PRO A 22 -2.65 -8.92 -19.70
N THR A 23 -1.82 -9.71 -20.38
CA THR A 23 -0.91 -9.21 -21.43
C THR A 23 -1.63 -8.90 -22.75
N GLU A 24 -2.82 -9.45 -22.96
CA GLU A 24 -3.65 -9.18 -24.13
C GLU A 24 -4.60 -8.02 -23.86
N LEU A 25 -4.68 -7.09 -24.82
CA LEU A 25 -5.63 -5.98 -24.77
C LEU A 25 -7.03 -6.50 -25.10
N ASP A 26 -7.86 -6.64 -24.08
CA ASP A 26 -9.30 -6.81 -24.24
C ASP A 26 -9.92 -5.42 -24.42
N GLU A 27 -10.52 -5.15 -25.59
CA GLU A 27 -11.11 -3.85 -25.93
C GLU A 27 -12.24 -3.45 -24.97
N VAL A 28 -13.01 -4.40 -24.45
CA VAL A 28 -14.09 -4.15 -23.51
C VAL A 28 -13.53 -3.75 -22.16
N VAL A 29 -12.52 -4.48 -21.67
CA VAL A 29 -11.81 -4.16 -20.42
C VAL A 29 -11.12 -2.80 -20.55
N TYR A 30 -10.43 -2.54 -21.66
CA TYR A 30 -9.78 -1.26 -21.92
C TYR A 30 -10.79 -0.09 -21.93
N SER A 31 -11.92 -0.25 -22.63
CA SER A 31 -12.99 0.76 -22.67
C SER A 31 -13.59 1.02 -21.28
N LEU A 32 -13.78 -0.05 -20.49
CA LEU A 32 -14.28 0.05 -19.12
C LEU A 32 -13.27 0.76 -18.20
N GLU A 33 -11.99 0.38 -18.24
CA GLU A 33 -10.93 1.04 -17.47
C GLU A 33 -10.83 2.53 -17.82
N HIS A 34 -10.94 2.89 -19.10
CA HIS A 34 -10.90 4.28 -19.54
C HIS A 34 -12.10 5.09 -19.03
N LYS A 35 -13.31 4.53 -19.11
CA LYS A 35 -14.53 5.18 -18.55
C LYS A 35 -14.50 5.26 -17.02
N MET A 36 -13.84 4.31 -16.36
CA MET A 36 -13.62 4.34 -14.92
C MET A 36 -12.68 5.48 -14.54
N LEU A 37 -11.61 5.70 -15.31
CA LEU A 37 -10.70 6.83 -15.12
C LEU A 37 -11.42 8.19 -15.23
N ASP A 38 -12.29 8.36 -16.23
CA ASP A 38 -13.11 9.58 -16.39
C ASP A 38 -14.02 9.86 -15.18
N ARG A 39 -14.37 8.81 -14.42
CA ARG A 39 -15.17 8.89 -13.19
C ARG A 39 -14.31 8.94 -11.91
N GLY A 40 -13.00 9.14 -12.05
CA GLY A 40 -12.06 9.24 -10.94
C GLY A 40 -11.64 7.90 -10.33
N VAL A 41 -11.96 6.77 -10.97
CA VAL A 41 -11.55 5.44 -10.50
C VAL A 41 -10.20 5.10 -11.13
N GLN A 42 -9.12 5.30 -10.37
CA GLN A 42 -7.78 4.83 -10.72
C GLN A 42 -7.52 3.43 -10.15
N ALA A 43 -7.44 2.43 -11.04
CA ALA A 43 -7.09 1.05 -10.69
C ALA A 43 -5.59 0.76 -10.79
N GLN A 44 -4.73 1.76 -10.54
CA GLN A 44 -3.27 1.56 -10.51
C GLN A 44 -2.79 1.34 -9.08
N GLY A 45 -2.12 0.21 -8.85
CA GLY A 45 -1.66 -0.19 -7.52
C GLY A 45 -2.79 -0.76 -6.67
N GLU A 46 -2.51 -0.87 -5.37
CA GLU A 46 -3.47 -1.35 -4.40
C GLU A 46 -4.30 -0.15 -3.90
N CYS A 47 -5.61 -0.18 -4.14
CA CYS A 47 -6.47 1.00 -4.05
C CYS A 47 -6.67 1.47 -2.61
N PHE A 48 -6.96 0.56 -1.67
CA PHE A 48 -7.43 0.94 -0.33
C PHE A 48 -6.35 0.87 0.75
N GLY A 49 -5.21 0.27 0.47
CA GLY A 49 -4.13 0.11 1.44
C GLY A 49 -4.14 -1.14 2.29
N ARG A 50 -5.13 -2.05 2.14
CA ARG A 50 -5.41 -3.06 3.17
C ARG A 50 -4.27 -4.04 3.37
N ILE A 51 -3.74 -4.54 2.28
CA ILE A 51 -2.64 -5.52 2.31
C ILE A 51 -1.38 -4.87 2.86
N THR A 52 -1.17 -3.58 2.56
CA THR A 52 -0.09 -2.77 3.12
C THR A 52 -0.24 -2.59 4.63
N ILE A 53 -1.45 -2.28 5.11
CA ILE A 53 -1.76 -2.17 6.55
C ILE A 53 -1.58 -3.52 7.25
N GLU A 54 -2.07 -4.61 6.66
CA GLU A 54 -1.92 -5.97 7.20
C GLU A 54 -0.44 -6.34 7.31
N ALA A 55 0.36 -6.11 6.27
CA ALA A 55 1.80 -6.35 6.31
C ALA A 55 2.50 -5.55 7.42
N MET A 56 2.18 -4.26 7.57
CA MET A 56 2.70 -3.43 8.67
C MET A 56 2.23 -3.92 10.05
N ALA A 57 0.99 -4.40 10.17
CA ALA A 57 0.44 -4.96 11.41
C ALA A 57 1.18 -6.26 11.82
N PHE A 58 1.65 -7.04 10.84
CA PHE A 58 2.50 -8.20 11.05
C PHE A 58 4.00 -7.87 11.17
N GLN A 59 4.35 -6.58 11.27
CA GLN A 59 5.74 -6.11 11.35
C GLN A 59 6.60 -6.59 10.16
N LEU A 60 5.99 -6.72 8.99
CA LEU A 60 6.69 -7.07 7.76
C LEU A 60 7.19 -5.80 7.06
N PRO A 61 8.37 -5.87 6.42
CA PRO A 61 8.94 -4.71 5.76
C PRO A 61 8.21 -4.50 4.42
N VAL A 62 7.67 -3.31 4.21
CA VAL A 62 6.87 -3.00 3.02
C VAL A 62 7.75 -2.39 1.92
N LEU A 63 7.78 -3.05 0.76
CA LEU A 63 8.26 -2.52 -0.51
C LEU A 63 7.06 -2.33 -1.44
N GLY A 64 6.56 -1.10 -1.51
CA GLY A 64 5.31 -0.76 -2.20
C GLY A 64 5.54 -0.10 -3.55
N THR A 65 4.62 -0.33 -4.48
CA THR A 65 4.52 0.53 -5.68
C THR A 65 3.95 1.88 -5.26
N ALA A 66 4.54 2.97 -5.77
CA ALA A 66 4.08 4.34 -5.57
C ALA A 66 2.80 4.61 -6.37
N ALA A 67 1.70 3.96 -6.00
CA ALA A 67 0.38 4.14 -6.58
C ALA A 67 -0.72 3.77 -5.58
N GLY A 68 -1.92 4.35 -5.75
CA GLY A 68 -3.11 4.05 -4.95
C GLY A 68 -2.93 4.32 -3.45
N GLY A 69 -3.72 3.61 -2.64
CA GLY A 69 -3.73 3.74 -1.18
C GLY A 69 -2.40 3.39 -0.51
N THR A 70 -1.52 2.65 -1.18
CA THR A 70 -0.16 2.37 -0.68
C THR A 70 0.65 3.66 -0.47
N MET A 71 0.46 4.70 -1.30
CA MET A 71 1.13 6.00 -1.11
C MET A 71 0.60 6.79 0.09
N GLU A 72 -0.65 6.54 0.51
CA GLU A 72 -1.26 7.21 1.67
C GLU A 72 -0.75 6.59 2.99
N ILE A 73 -0.39 5.31 2.95
CA ILE A 73 0.05 4.54 4.12
C ILE A 73 1.56 4.58 4.30
N VAL A 74 2.32 4.39 3.21
CA VAL A 74 3.78 4.29 3.25
C VAL A 74 4.41 5.66 3.13
N VAL A 75 5.17 6.03 4.15
CA VAL A 75 6.09 7.17 4.15
C VAL A 75 7.46 6.66 3.73
N ASN A 76 7.84 6.95 2.47
CA ASN A 76 9.05 6.44 1.85
C ASN A 76 10.31 6.67 2.70
N GLY A 77 11.07 5.61 2.94
CA GLY A 77 12.29 5.62 3.76
C GLY A 77 12.08 5.65 5.27
N MET A 78 10.83 5.76 5.74
CA MET A 78 10.50 5.82 7.17
C MET A 78 9.87 4.53 7.69
N ASN A 79 8.78 4.08 7.07
CA ASN A 79 8.03 2.87 7.46
C ASN A 79 7.90 1.84 6.33
N GLY A 80 8.50 2.13 5.18
CA GLY A 80 8.54 1.29 3.99
C GLY A 80 9.32 2.01 2.88
N SER A 81 9.57 1.32 1.77
CA SER A 81 10.17 1.94 0.57
C SER A 81 9.19 1.90 -0.59
N LEU A 82 9.08 3.00 -1.30
CA LEU A 82 8.25 3.13 -2.49
C LEU A 82 9.09 3.11 -3.76
N HIS A 83 8.58 2.46 -4.81
CA HIS A 83 9.18 2.46 -6.15
C HIS A 83 8.13 2.81 -7.23
N PRO A 84 8.53 3.41 -8.37
CA PRO A 84 7.61 3.67 -9.48
C PRO A 84 6.93 2.40 -10.02
N ALA A 85 5.79 2.55 -10.68
CA ALA A 85 5.15 1.45 -11.40
C ALA A 85 5.86 1.15 -12.73
N GLY A 86 5.68 -0.06 -13.26
CA GLY A 86 6.21 -0.44 -14.57
C GLY A 86 7.72 -0.71 -14.57
N LYS A 87 8.34 -0.65 -15.77
CA LYS A 87 9.75 -1.02 -15.97
C LYS A 87 10.73 -0.15 -15.17
N GLU A 88 10.40 1.12 -14.99
CA GLU A 88 11.21 2.06 -14.21
C GLU A 88 11.28 1.68 -12.73
N GLY A 89 10.29 0.94 -12.23
CA GLY A 89 10.24 0.44 -10.86
C GLY A 89 11.17 -0.74 -10.56
N VAL A 90 11.63 -1.46 -11.59
CA VAL A 90 12.33 -2.73 -11.40
C VAL A 90 13.68 -2.52 -10.71
N THR A 91 14.49 -1.58 -11.20
CA THR A 91 15.79 -1.24 -10.63
C THR A 91 15.68 -0.78 -9.16
N PRO A 92 14.88 0.25 -8.82
CA PRO A 92 14.76 0.69 -7.42
C PRO A 92 14.13 -0.37 -6.51
N LEU A 93 13.21 -1.21 -7.01
CA LEU A 93 12.72 -2.35 -6.23
C LEU A 93 13.86 -3.32 -5.88
N SER A 94 14.70 -3.67 -6.86
CA SER A 94 15.83 -4.57 -6.64
C SER A 94 16.85 -4.01 -5.62
N GLU A 95 17.16 -2.72 -5.70
CA GLU A 95 18.05 -2.04 -4.75
C GLU A 95 17.47 -2.04 -3.33
N ASN A 96 16.17 -1.80 -3.20
CA ASN A 96 15.49 -1.84 -1.91
C ASN A 96 15.44 -3.25 -1.31
N ILE A 97 15.26 -4.29 -2.14
CA ILE A 97 15.35 -5.68 -1.70
C ILE A 97 16.76 -5.97 -1.15
N VAL A 98 17.80 -5.60 -1.90
CA VAL A 98 19.20 -5.77 -1.46
C VAL A 98 19.44 -5.01 -0.15
N LYS A 99 18.95 -3.78 -0.04
CA LYS A 99 19.08 -2.96 1.18
C LYS A 99 18.45 -3.64 2.39
N PHE A 100 17.25 -4.19 2.28
CA PHE A 100 16.58 -4.89 3.38
C PHE A 100 17.28 -6.19 3.77
N THR A 101 17.88 -6.90 2.81
CA THR A 101 18.67 -8.11 3.11
C THR A 101 20.04 -7.84 3.72
N THR A 102 20.65 -6.68 3.43
CA THR A 102 22.01 -6.33 3.88
C THR A 102 22.04 -5.45 5.13
N HIS A 103 20.99 -4.64 5.37
CA HIS A 103 20.92 -3.69 6.48
C HIS A 103 19.76 -4.04 7.42
N VAL A 104 19.95 -5.11 8.20
CA VAL A 104 18.91 -5.70 9.07
C VAL A 104 18.38 -4.68 10.11
N GLU A 105 19.25 -3.91 10.76
CA GLU A 105 18.84 -2.90 11.75
C GLU A 105 17.90 -1.83 11.18
N GLN A 106 18.18 -1.38 9.95
CA GLN A 106 17.33 -0.40 9.27
C GLN A 106 15.97 -1.03 8.93
N LYS A 107 15.96 -2.27 8.45
CA LYS A 107 14.74 -3.03 8.16
C LYS A 107 13.86 -3.16 9.41
N LEU A 108 14.43 -3.63 10.53
CA LEU A 108 13.72 -3.78 11.82
C LEU A 108 13.16 -2.43 12.32
N THR A 109 13.91 -1.35 12.15
CA THR A 109 13.45 -0.01 12.51
C THR A 109 12.23 0.41 11.67
N MET A 110 12.25 0.13 10.37
CA MET A 110 11.13 0.46 9.47
C MET A 110 9.89 -0.38 9.78
N GLU A 111 10.06 -1.68 10.05
CA GLU A 111 8.99 -2.60 10.48
C GLU A 111 8.28 -2.10 11.74
N LYS A 112 9.07 -1.71 12.76
CA LYS A 112 8.54 -1.16 14.00
C LYS A 112 7.74 0.13 13.76
N LYS A 113 8.26 1.04 12.94
CA LYS A 113 7.57 2.29 12.58
C LYS A 113 6.28 2.05 11.80
N GLY A 114 6.27 1.05 10.90
CA GLY A 114 5.07 0.61 10.19
C GLY A 114 3.99 0.15 11.17
N TYR A 115 4.37 -0.71 12.10
CA TYR A 115 3.48 -1.22 13.13
C TYR A 115 2.92 -0.13 14.06
N GLU A 116 3.78 0.80 14.51
CA GLU A 116 3.37 1.95 15.33
C GLU A 116 2.33 2.81 14.60
N ARG A 117 2.57 3.13 13.32
CA ARG A 117 1.61 3.89 12.49
C ARG A 117 0.26 3.19 12.36
N VAL A 118 0.24 1.86 12.21
CA VAL A 118 -1.02 1.10 12.15
C VAL A 118 -1.83 1.26 13.44
N LYS A 119 -1.18 1.18 14.60
CA LYS A 119 -1.85 1.36 15.89
C LYS A 119 -2.38 2.79 16.10
N GLU A 120 -1.68 3.77 15.57
CA GLU A 120 -2.04 5.18 15.72
C GLU A 120 -3.19 5.60 14.80
N ILE A 121 -3.30 5.02 13.60
CA ILE A 121 -4.16 5.59 12.55
C ILE A 121 -5.22 4.60 12.04
N PHE A 122 -4.86 3.33 11.87
CA PHE A 122 -5.64 2.38 11.06
C PHE A 122 -6.46 1.37 11.86
N LEU A 123 -6.58 1.55 13.18
CA LEU A 123 -7.44 0.73 14.02
C LEU A 123 -8.92 1.08 13.83
N GLU A 124 -9.79 0.09 14.00
CA GLU A 124 -11.25 0.22 13.88
C GLU A 124 -11.78 1.39 14.71
N ALA A 125 -11.33 1.52 15.96
CA ALA A 125 -11.78 2.58 16.87
C ALA A 125 -11.54 4.00 16.29
N HIS A 126 -10.40 4.23 15.63
CA HIS A 126 -10.08 5.52 15.01
C HIS A 126 -11.00 5.79 13.83
N MET A 127 -11.25 4.77 13.00
CA MET A 127 -12.15 4.87 11.85
C MET A 127 -13.58 5.14 12.28
N SER A 128 -14.10 4.39 13.27
CA SER A 128 -15.42 4.60 13.83
C SER A 128 -15.58 6.01 14.42
N HIS A 129 -14.56 6.49 15.14
CA HIS A 129 -14.57 7.83 15.70
C HIS A 129 -14.58 8.93 14.62
N GLY A 130 -13.77 8.77 13.57
CA GLY A 130 -13.72 9.68 12.43
C GLY A 130 -15.06 9.77 11.70
N ILE A 131 -15.63 8.61 11.34
CA ILE A 131 -16.95 8.53 10.69
C ILE A 131 -18.03 9.15 11.58
N ALA A 132 -18.07 8.79 12.87
CA ALA A 132 -19.05 9.34 13.81
C ALA A 132 -18.94 10.86 13.94
N SER A 133 -17.72 11.41 13.93
CA SER A 133 -17.49 12.85 14.02
C SER A 133 -18.03 13.59 12.79
N VAL A 134 -17.79 13.04 11.59
CA VAL A 134 -18.35 13.60 10.34
C VAL A 134 -19.87 13.54 10.35
N LEU A 135 -20.47 12.41 10.73
CA LEU A 135 -21.93 12.26 10.79
C LEU A 135 -22.56 13.24 11.79
N LYS A 136 -21.95 13.43 12.97
CA LYS A 136 -22.41 14.41 13.96
C LYS A 136 -22.38 15.84 13.40
N GLU A 137 -21.34 16.20 12.66
CA GLU A 137 -21.23 17.53 12.05
C GLU A 137 -22.28 17.74 10.96
N VAL A 138 -22.54 16.73 10.14
CA VAL A 138 -23.61 16.77 9.13
C VAL A 138 -24.97 16.97 9.79
N LEU A 139 -25.27 16.21 10.85
CA LEU A 139 -26.52 16.36 11.61
C LEU A 139 -26.65 17.75 12.24
N ARG A 140 -25.56 18.29 12.80
CA ARG A 140 -25.54 19.64 13.38
C ARG A 140 -25.87 20.69 12.31
N LYS A 141 -25.20 20.64 11.15
CA LYS A 141 -25.43 21.57 10.04
C LYS A 141 -26.83 21.49 9.48
N SER A 142 -27.40 20.28 9.37
CA SER A 142 -28.77 20.08 8.92
C SER A 142 -29.78 20.76 9.87
N ASN A 143 -29.58 20.62 11.18
CA ASN A 143 -30.47 21.21 12.18
C ASN A 143 -30.32 22.73 12.33
N SER A 144 -29.17 23.31 11.97
CA SER A 144 -28.96 24.77 11.99
C SER A 144 -29.43 25.49 10.72
N ASN A 145 -29.79 24.77 9.66
CA ASN A 145 -30.35 25.31 8.42
C ASN A 145 -31.89 25.23 8.36
N THR A 146 -32.55 25.01 9.51
CA THR A 146 -34.01 25.06 9.69
C THR A 146 -34.32 26.16 10.70
#